data_AF-A0A3N5RF49-F1
#
_entry.id   AF-A0A3N5RF49-F1
#
_cell.length_a   1.000
_cell.length_b   1.000
_cell.length_c   1.000
_cell.angle_alpha   90.00
_cell.angle_beta   90.00
_cell.angle_gamma   90.00
#
_symmetry.space_group_name_H-M   'P 1'
#
loop_
_entity.id
_entity.type
_entity.pdbx_description
1 polymer ?
#
loop_
_entity_poly.entity_id
_entity_poly.type
_entity_poly.pdbx_seq_one_letter_code
_entity_poly.pdbx_strand_id
1 'polypeptide(L)'
;MPVHLLPRAASAQAANSAGSRCCHIRTRAGDCWNFPVTTMWNCQPIRCSCVLAWLCASIGGLASADETIAGVPVARPEGTLRPEFHGEYVGYLTSPAGCLARTGLQIVPLGEGRFQAVEFRGGLPGNRGELKPAIPSTGEIQAGLAVLSGDDRVYSSNGWQVTVTDAAGRPLGTLGRVRRASRFLGACPPQCGIVLFNGRETSELHNTRITADGLLQVGCETTRSYRDFLLHVEFRTPLMPAARGQARGNSGVYLQGRYEVQILDSFG
;
A
#
# COMPACT_ATOMS: atom_id res chain seq x y z
N MET A 1 3.43 3.27 12.65
CA MET A 1 2.95 2.01 12.05
C MET A 1 4.15 1.09 11.86
N PRO A 2 4.03 -0.23 12.08
CA PRO A 2 5.20 -1.08 12.10
C PRO A 2 5.69 -1.56 10.72
N VAL A 3 7.01 -1.73 10.58
CA VAL A 3 7.70 -2.35 9.44
C VAL A 3 8.59 -3.47 9.98
N HIS A 4 8.50 -4.66 9.40
CA HIS A 4 9.15 -5.86 9.94
C HIS A 4 9.75 -6.75 8.87
N LEU A 5 10.87 -7.39 9.17
CA LEU A 5 11.57 -8.35 8.32
C LEU A 5 11.70 -9.71 9.02
N LEU A 6 11.50 -10.80 8.31
CA LEU A 6 11.92 -12.14 8.71
C LEU A 6 13.21 -12.52 7.98
N PRO A 7 14.35 -12.62 8.65
CA PRO A 7 15.52 -13.27 8.09
C PRO A 7 15.32 -14.79 8.09
N ARG A 8 15.63 -15.45 6.97
CA ARG A 8 15.72 -16.91 6.94
C ARG A 8 17.11 -17.31 7.45
N ALA A 9 17.16 -18.12 8.51
CA ALA A 9 18.42 -18.50 9.14
C ALA A 9 19.37 -19.21 8.17
N ALA A 10 20.59 -18.69 8.02
CA ALA A 10 21.71 -19.45 7.49
C ALA A 10 22.17 -20.44 8.57
N SER A 11 22.39 -21.69 8.18
CA SER A 11 22.86 -22.77 9.05
C SER A 11 24.22 -22.44 9.66
N ALA A 12 24.26 -22.22 10.97
CA ALA A 12 25.50 -22.20 11.76
C ALA A 12 25.56 -23.45 12.63
N GLN A 13 26.56 -24.30 12.39
CA GLN A 13 27.00 -25.33 13.31
C GLN A 13 27.69 -24.66 14.50
N ALA A 14 27.30 -25.01 15.73
CA ALA A 14 28.19 -24.98 16.89
C ALA A 14 27.68 -25.91 18.00
N ALA A 15 28.64 -26.51 18.69
CA ALA A 15 28.51 -27.58 19.66
C ALA A 15 27.90 -27.14 21.02
N ASN A 16 27.39 -28.16 21.74
CA ASN A 16 27.21 -28.31 23.20
C ASN A 16 27.88 -27.22 24.08
N SER A 17 27.28 -26.69 25.15
CA SER A 17 26.65 -27.40 26.27
C SER A 17 26.01 -26.43 27.28
N ALA A 18 24.99 -26.94 27.99
CA ALA A 18 24.56 -26.64 29.36
C ALA A 18 24.16 -25.20 29.78
N GLY A 19 22.90 -25.06 30.22
CA GLY A 19 22.50 -23.91 31.04
C GLY A 19 21.01 -23.63 31.15
N SER A 20 20.20 -24.63 31.54
CA SER A 20 18.79 -24.43 31.91
C SER A 20 18.67 -23.41 33.05
N ARG A 21 18.03 -22.26 32.80
CA ARG A 21 17.33 -21.48 33.84
C ARG A 21 16.03 -20.94 33.27
N CYS A 22 14.97 -21.70 33.52
CA CYS A 22 13.63 -21.15 33.76
C CYS A 22 13.74 -20.12 34.89
N CYS A 23 13.33 -18.86 34.66
CA CYS A 23 12.54 -18.13 35.65
C CYS A 23 11.98 -16.79 35.12
N HIS A 24 10.67 -16.66 35.34
CA HIS A 24 9.87 -15.45 35.57
C HIS A 24 9.55 -14.49 34.42
N ILE A 25 8.46 -14.88 33.75
CA ILE A 25 7.32 -14.06 33.35
C ILE A 25 7.04 -12.91 34.33
N ARG A 26 7.04 -11.68 33.82
CA ARG A 26 6.18 -10.57 34.28
C ARG A 26 5.38 -10.06 33.09
N THR A 27 4.07 -10.20 33.17
CA THR A 27 3.08 -9.77 32.18
C THR A 27 2.45 -8.43 32.54
N ARG A 28 2.29 -7.57 31.52
CA ARG A 28 1.15 -6.68 31.15
C ARG A 28 1.72 -5.53 30.30
N ALA A 29 1.15 -5.11 29.16
CA ALA A 29 -0.21 -5.25 28.65
C ALA A 29 -0.24 -5.32 27.11
N GLY A 30 -1.19 -6.08 26.56
CA GLY A 30 -1.59 -6.03 25.15
C GLY A 30 -1.57 -7.37 24.42
N ASP A 31 -2.28 -8.36 24.95
CA ASP A 31 -2.33 -9.73 24.40
C ASP A 31 -3.00 -9.78 23.02
N CYS A 32 -2.28 -10.28 22.01
CA CYS A 32 -2.86 -10.87 20.81
C CYS A 32 -2.74 -12.39 20.94
N TRP A 33 -3.90 -13.05 20.94
CA TRP A 33 -4.07 -14.47 21.24
C TRP A 33 -3.34 -15.39 20.26
N ASN A 34 -2.58 -16.33 20.81
CA ASN A 34 -1.95 -17.42 20.06
C ASN A 34 -3.01 -18.43 19.56
N PHE A 35 -2.92 -18.79 18.28
CA PHE A 35 -3.37 -20.09 17.80
C PHE A 35 -2.18 -20.82 17.17
N PRO A 36 -1.99 -22.13 17.45
CA PRO A 36 -0.85 -22.88 16.95
C PRO A 36 -1.14 -23.40 15.54
N VAL A 37 -0.20 -23.25 14.61
CA VAL A 37 -0.11 -24.14 13.45
C VAL A 37 1.18 -24.96 13.54
N THR A 38 0.91 -26.23 13.80
CA THR A 38 1.69 -27.46 13.81
C THR A 38 2.72 -27.58 12.66
N THR A 39 3.98 -27.76 13.07
CA THR A 39 5.08 -28.64 12.60
C THR A 39 5.34 -28.98 11.10
N MET A 40 6.60 -28.70 10.68
CA MET A 40 7.64 -29.45 9.89
C MET A 40 7.23 -30.50 8.83
N TRP A 41 7.97 -30.76 7.73
CA TRP A 41 9.35 -31.30 7.57
C TRP A 41 9.93 -30.93 6.18
N ASN A 42 11.14 -30.37 6.04
CA ASN A 42 12.51 -30.96 6.02
C ASN A 42 12.89 -31.72 4.71
N CYS A 43 13.98 -31.29 4.06
CA CYS A 43 15.09 -32.14 3.56
C CYS A 43 16.18 -31.29 2.87
N GLN A 44 17.41 -31.35 3.41
CA GLN A 44 18.64 -30.97 2.71
C GLN A 44 19.06 -32.08 1.72
N PRO A 45 20.02 -31.80 0.81
CA PRO A 45 21.38 -32.21 1.13
C PRO A 45 22.49 -31.17 0.84
N ILE A 46 23.65 -31.49 1.42
CA ILE A 46 24.90 -30.75 1.57
C ILE A 46 25.81 -30.91 0.33
N ARG A 47 26.81 -30.01 0.21
CA ARG A 47 28.12 -30.05 -0.52
C ARG A 47 28.19 -29.09 -1.71
N CYS A 48 29.30 -28.44 -2.07
CA CYS A 48 30.70 -28.46 -1.62
C CYS A 48 31.37 -27.14 -2.07
N SER A 49 32.37 -26.69 -1.34
CA SER A 49 33.21 -25.52 -1.62
C SER A 49 33.97 -25.61 -2.95
N CYS A 50 34.08 -24.48 -3.67
CA CYS A 50 35.22 -24.19 -4.56
C CYS A 50 35.50 -22.68 -4.49
N VAL A 51 36.70 -22.37 -3.99
CA VAL A 51 37.33 -21.04 -4.00
C VAL A 51 37.85 -20.78 -5.41
N LEU A 52 37.53 -19.63 -6.00
CA LEU A 52 38.24 -19.08 -7.16
C LEU A 52 38.34 -17.57 -6.98
N ALA A 53 39.53 -17.13 -6.61
CA ALA A 53 39.94 -15.74 -6.62
C ALA A 53 40.19 -15.31 -8.07
N TRP A 54 39.63 -14.17 -8.47
CA TRP A 54 39.98 -13.48 -9.70
C TRP A 54 40.27 -12.01 -9.38
N LEU A 55 41.51 -11.62 -9.65
CA LEU A 55 42.03 -10.26 -9.60
C LEU A 55 41.76 -9.60 -10.96
N CYS A 56 40.99 -8.51 -10.99
CA CYS A 56 41.06 -7.52 -12.07
C CYS A 56 40.99 -6.12 -11.47
N ALA A 57 42.09 -5.38 -11.63
CA ALA A 57 42.16 -3.94 -11.37
C ALA A 57 42.06 -3.19 -12.70
N SER A 58 41.18 -2.19 -12.78
CA SER A 58 41.45 -0.89 -13.41
C SER A 58 40.20 0.02 -13.41
N ILE A 59 40.30 1.08 -12.58
CA ILE A 59 40.00 2.50 -12.84
C ILE A 59 38.76 2.87 -13.67
N GLY A 60 37.87 3.65 -13.04
CA GLY A 60 36.86 4.48 -13.72
C GLY A 60 35.92 5.11 -12.70
N GLY A 61 36.35 6.21 -12.08
CA GLY A 61 35.52 6.99 -11.16
C GLY A 61 34.31 7.58 -11.89
N LEU A 62 33.12 7.13 -11.51
CA LEU A 62 31.86 7.81 -11.80
C LEU A 62 31.37 8.36 -10.46
N ALA A 63 31.45 9.69 -10.35
CA ALA A 63 30.80 10.42 -9.27
C ALA A 63 29.30 10.12 -9.31
N SER A 64 28.80 9.52 -8.24
CA SER A 64 27.36 9.46 -7.98
C SER A 64 26.91 10.86 -7.61
N ALA A 65 26.13 11.50 -8.47
CA ALA A 65 25.36 12.67 -8.07
C ALA A 65 24.34 12.20 -7.03
N ASP A 66 24.59 12.54 -5.78
CA ASP A 66 23.62 12.41 -4.69
C ASP A 66 22.56 13.50 -4.90
N GLU A 67 21.56 13.19 -5.73
CA GLU A 67 20.40 14.05 -5.89
C GLU A 67 19.55 13.90 -4.62
N THR A 68 19.83 14.75 -3.65
CA THR A 68 19.02 14.88 -2.45
C THR A 68 17.59 15.25 -2.90
N ILE A 69 16.70 14.26 -2.97
CA ILE A 69 15.27 14.50 -3.20
C ILE A 69 14.78 15.29 -1.98
N ALA A 70 14.76 16.61 -2.11
CA ALA A 70 14.15 17.50 -1.15
C ALA A 70 12.69 17.06 -0.97
N GLY A 71 12.35 16.61 0.24
CA GLY A 71 11.01 16.16 0.56
C GLY A 71 9.99 17.22 0.17
N VAL A 72 9.12 16.90 -0.78
CA VAL A 72 8.01 17.77 -1.17
C VAL A 72 7.17 17.99 0.08
N PRO A 73 6.95 19.25 0.52
CA PRO A 73 6.11 19.52 1.66
C PRO A 73 4.71 18.95 1.39
N VAL A 74 4.26 18.06 2.27
CA VAL A 74 2.89 17.54 2.27
C VAL A 74 1.98 18.66 2.74
N ALA A 75 1.68 19.60 1.85
CA ALA A 75 0.60 20.55 2.07
C ALA A 75 -0.68 19.71 2.20
N ARG A 76 -1.39 19.87 3.32
CA ARG A 76 -2.75 19.37 3.49
C ARG A 76 -3.64 20.46 2.86
N PRO A 77 -4.27 20.26 1.69
CA PRO A 77 -5.20 21.25 1.16
C PRO A 77 -6.45 21.25 2.03
N GLU A 78 -6.43 22.07 3.08
CA GLU A 78 -7.61 22.32 3.89
C GLU A 78 -8.61 23.13 3.07
N GLY A 79 -9.82 22.59 2.89
CA GLY A 79 -10.97 23.30 2.30
C GLY A 79 -11.43 22.84 0.92
N THR A 80 -10.62 22.14 0.12
CA THR A 80 -11.02 21.60 -1.22
C THR A 80 -11.03 20.08 -1.30
N LEU A 81 -10.39 19.40 -0.35
CA LEU A 81 -10.53 17.96 -0.18
C LEU A 81 -11.91 17.70 0.42
N ARG A 82 -12.82 17.11 -0.37
CA ARG A 82 -14.06 16.51 0.15
C ARG A 82 -13.84 14.99 0.29
N PRO A 83 -13.15 14.53 1.35
CA PRO A 83 -12.88 13.11 1.54
C PRO A 83 -14.16 12.27 1.68
N GLU A 84 -15.30 12.90 1.97
CA GLU A 84 -16.59 12.24 2.02
C GLU A 84 -16.98 11.61 0.69
N PHE A 85 -16.65 12.22 -0.45
CA PHE A 85 -16.98 11.70 -1.78
C PHE A 85 -15.85 10.86 -2.39
N HIS A 86 -14.60 11.08 -1.97
CA HIS A 86 -13.47 10.28 -2.41
C HIS A 86 -13.58 8.85 -1.89
N GLY A 87 -13.57 7.87 -2.79
CA GLY A 87 -13.50 6.46 -2.43
C GLY A 87 -14.14 5.54 -3.43
N GLU A 88 -14.41 4.32 -2.97
CA GLU A 88 -14.88 3.22 -3.79
C GLU A 88 -16.33 2.89 -3.47
N TYR A 89 -17.08 2.53 -4.52
CA TYR A 89 -18.49 2.18 -4.44
C TYR A 89 -18.74 0.92 -5.25
N VAL A 90 -19.63 0.05 -4.77
CA VAL A 90 -19.98 -1.21 -5.44
C VAL A 90 -21.47 -1.45 -5.36
N GLY A 91 -22.03 -2.02 -6.42
CA GLY A 91 -23.42 -2.43 -6.48
C GLY A 91 -23.74 -3.14 -7.79
N TYR A 92 -25.02 -3.12 -8.14
CA TYR A 92 -25.52 -3.65 -9.39
C TYR A 92 -26.24 -2.55 -10.15
N LEU A 93 -25.92 -2.43 -11.44
CA LEU A 93 -26.58 -1.50 -12.34
C LEU A 93 -27.26 -2.30 -13.45
N THR A 94 -28.44 -1.85 -13.86
CA THR A 94 -29.17 -2.38 -14.99
C THR A 94 -28.50 -1.92 -16.28
N SER A 95 -28.15 -2.85 -17.15
CA SER A 95 -27.62 -2.56 -18.48
C SER A 95 -28.74 -2.13 -19.44
N PRO A 96 -28.41 -1.53 -20.61
CA PRO A 96 -29.40 -1.24 -21.64
C PRO A 96 -30.18 -2.48 -22.12
N ALA A 97 -29.60 -3.68 -21.99
CA ALA A 97 -30.24 -4.95 -22.29
C ALA A 97 -31.17 -5.47 -21.16
N GLY A 98 -31.34 -4.70 -20.07
CA GLY A 98 -32.18 -5.06 -18.92
C GLY A 98 -31.52 -6.02 -17.93
N CYS A 99 -30.25 -6.39 -18.11
CA CYS A 99 -29.55 -7.31 -17.21
C CYS A 99 -28.86 -6.57 -16.08
N LEU A 100 -28.92 -7.11 -14.86
CA LEU A 100 -28.14 -6.60 -13.74
C LEU A 100 -26.66 -6.97 -13.90
N ALA A 101 -25.79 -5.97 -13.91
CA ALA A 101 -24.35 -6.14 -13.97
C ALA A 101 -23.69 -5.58 -12.71
N ARG A 102 -22.82 -6.40 -12.10
CA ARG A 102 -21.99 -5.95 -10.98
C ARG A 102 -21.08 -4.83 -11.45
N THR A 103 -21.09 -3.71 -10.74
CA THR A 103 -20.36 -2.50 -11.11
C THR A 103 -19.57 -1.97 -9.93
N GLY A 104 -18.32 -1.60 -10.17
CA GLY A 104 -17.49 -0.84 -9.25
C GLY A 104 -17.34 0.59 -9.76
N LEU A 105 -17.22 1.55 -8.85
CA LEU A 105 -16.99 2.95 -9.18
C LEU A 105 -15.94 3.51 -8.23
N GLN A 106 -14.99 4.25 -8.77
CA GLN A 106 -14.04 5.06 -8.00
C GLN A 106 -14.33 6.54 -8.26
N ILE A 107 -14.57 7.31 -7.20
CA ILE A 107 -14.66 8.77 -7.27
C ILE A 107 -13.32 9.34 -6.83
N VAL A 108 -12.63 10.00 -7.75
CA VAL A 108 -11.26 10.49 -7.62
C VAL A 108 -11.28 12.02 -7.55
N PRO A 109 -10.68 12.65 -6.53
CA PRO A 109 -10.58 14.09 -6.48
C PRO A 109 -9.55 14.60 -7.50
N LEU A 110 -9.92 15.60 -8.31
CA LEU A 110 -9.03 16.25 -9.28
C LEU A 110 -8.41 17.56 -8.77
N GLY A 111 -8.84 18.03 -7.60
CA GLY A 111 -8.48 19.32 -7.02
C GLY A 111 -9.59 20.35 -7.23
N GLU A 112 -9.56 21.44 -6.46
CA GLU A 112 -10.48 22.58 -6.64
C GLU A 112 -11.98 22.21 -6.61
N GLY A 113 -12.36 21.17 -5.86
CA GLY A 113 -13.76 20.71 -5.79
C GLY A 113 -14.24 19.94 -7.03
N ARG A 114 -13.35 19.60 -7.97
CA ARG A 114 -13.64 18.75 -9.13
C ARG A 114 -13.38 17.28 -8.84
N PHE A 115 -14.17 16.42 -9.45
CA PHE A 115 -14.09 14.97 -9.30
C PHE A 115 -14.15 14.24 -10.64
N GLN A 116 -13.59 13.05 -10.65
CA GLN A 116 -13.68 12.09 -11.74
C GLN A 116 -14.31 10.80 -11.24
N ALA A 117 -15.20 10.23 -12.02
CA ALA A 117 -15.78 8.91 -11.81
C ALA A 117 -15.15 7.93 -12.80
N VAL A 118 -14.60 6.84 -12.27
CA VAL A 118 -14.07 5.73 -13.06
C VAL A 118 -14.92 4.49 -12.78
N GLU A 119 -15.70 4.07 -13.77
CA GLU A 119 -16.56 2.89 -13.68
C GLU A 119 -15.82 1.64 -14.15
N PHE A 120 -15.97 0.55 -13.40
CA PHE A 120 -15.42 -0.77 -13.68
C PHE A 120 -16.54 -1.80 -13.79
N ARG A 121 -16.70 -2.37 -14.99
CA ARG A 121 -17.64 -3.47 -15.23
C ARG A 121 -17.13 -4.75 -14.58
N GLY A 122 -18.00 -5.46 -13.86
CA GLY A 122 -17.64 -6.66 -13.09
C GLY A 122 -17.21 -6.39 -11.63
N GLY A 123 -17.02 -5.12 -11.26
CA GLY A 123 -16.62 -4.70 -9.92
C GLY A 123 -15.26 -3.99 -9.88
N LEU A 124 -14.77 -3.66 -8.69
CA LEU A 124 -13.52 -2.90 -8.51
C LEU A 124 -12.25 -3.66 -8.94
N PRO A 125 -11.16 -2.95 -9.29
CA PRO A 125 -9.85 -3.54 -9.55
C PRO A 125 -9.38 -4.47 -8.41
N GLY A 126 -8.83 -5.64 -8.78
CA GLY A 126 -8.42 -6.69 -7.85
C GLY A 126 -9.55 -7.61 -7.34
N ASN A 127 -10.81 -7.31 -7.66
CA ASN A 127 -11.98 -8.11 -7.26
C ASN A 127 -12.76 -8.64 -8.48
N ARG A 128 -12.05 -9.26 -9.43
CA ARG A 128 -12.58 -9.85 -10.68
C ARG A 128 -13.25 -8.84 -11.65
N GLY A 129 -13.10 -7.54 -11.42
CA GLY A 129 -13.53 -6.51 -12.37
C GLY A 129 -12.68 -6.51 -13.64
N GLU A 130 -13.28 -6.22 -14.78
CA GLU A 130 -12.51 -5.92 -15.98
C GLU A 130 -11.74 -4.60 -15.77
N LEU A 131 -10.46 -4.61 -16.10
CA LEU A 131 -9.59 -3.44 -16.03
C LEU A 131 -9.83 -2.45 -17.19
N LYS A 132 -10.91 -2.61 -17.97
CA LYS A 132 -11.27 -1.64 -19.00
C LYS A 132 -11.96 -0.47 -18.29
N PRO A 133 -11.31 0.69 -18.12
CA PRO A 133 -11.98 1.83 -17.52
C PRO A 133 -13.07 2.25 -18.51
N ALA A 134 -14.31 2.36 -18.04
CA ALA A 134 -15.29 3.14 -18.79
C ALA A 134 -14.83 4.60 -18.79
N ILE A 135 -15.19 5.33 -19.84
CA ILE A 135 -14.80 6.71 -20.11
C ILE A 135 -14.93 7.56 -18.83
N PRO A 136 -13.87 8.27 -18.42
CA PRO A 136 -13.91 9.04 -17.18
C PRO A 136 -14.98 10.11 -17.27
N SER A 137 -15.92 10.09 -16.32
CA SER A 137 -16.93 11.14 -16.19
C SER A 137 -16.41 12.21 -15.24
N THR A 138 -16.59 13.48 -15.55
CA THR A 138 -16.15 14.59 -14.68
C THR A 138 -17.34 15.27 -14.04
N GLY A 139 -17.13 15.83 -12.86
CA GLY A 139 -18.21 16.47 -12.13
C GLY A 139 -17.75 17.45 -11.06
N GLU A 140 -18.73 18.17 -10.55
CA GLU A 140 -18.60 19.16 -9.49
C GLU A 140 -19.64 18.91 -8.41
N ILE A 141 -19.54 19.64 -7.32
CA ILE A 141 -20.51 19.57 -6.23
C ILE A 141 -21.70 20.44 -6.57
N GLN A 142 -22.89 19.83 -6.59
CA GLN A 142 -24.15 20.53 -6.81
C GLN A 142 -25.11 20.16 -5.70
N ALA A 143 -25.68 21.17 -5.03
CA ALA A 143 -26.66 20.99 -3.95
C ALA A 143 -26.21 19.99 -2.85
N GLY A 144 -24.92 19.98 -2.51
CA GLY A 144 -24.36 19.09 -1.47
C GLY A 144 -24.10 17.65 -1.92
N LEU A 145 -24.30 17.32 -3.20
CA LEU A 145 -23.97 16.05 -3.81
C LEU A 145 -22.81 16.22 -4.78
N ALA A 146 -21.93 15.23 -4.89
CA ALA A 146 -21.01 15.18 -6.03
C ALA A 146 -21.76 14.62 -7.24
N VAL A 147 -21.98 15.47 -8.24
CA VAL A 147 -22.72 15.12 -9.47
C VAL A 147 -21.71 15.05 -10.61
N LEU A 148 -21.54 13.85 -11.16
CA LEU A 148 -20.61 13.57 -12.26
C LEU A 148 -21.40 13.13 -13.47
N SER A 149 -21.14 13.75 -14.61
CA SER A 149 -21.83 13.43 -15.87
C SER A 149 -20.81 12.88 -16.88
N GLY A 150 -21.12 11.73 -17.45
CA GLY A 150 -20.45 11.17 -18.61
C GLY A 150 -21.39 11.13 -19.80
N ASP A 151 -20.95 10.51 -20.90
CA ASP A 151 -21.70 10.48 -22.16
C ASP A 151 -23.10 9.86 -22.01
N ASP A 152 -23.21 8.73 -21.30
CA ASP A 152 -24.46 7.98 -21.16
C ASP A 152 -24.98 7.88 -19.72
N ARG A 153 -24.23 8.40 -18.74
CA ARG A 153 -24.49 8.17 -17.31
C ARG A 153 -24.32 9.43 -16.48
N VAL A 154 -25.17 9.54 -15.46
CA VAL A 154 -25.02 10.55 -14.40
C VAL A 154 -24.88 9.83 -13.06
N TYR A 155 -23.89 10.24 -12.28
CA TYR A 155 -23.58 9.72 -10.96
C TYR A 155 -23.83 10.81 -9.92
N SER A 156 -24.68 10.54 -8.94
CA SER A 156 -24.97 11.47 -7.84
C SER A 156 -24.58 10.82 -6.51
N SER A 157 -23.51 11.32 -5.89
CA SER A 157 -22.97 10.79 -4.63
C SER A 157 -23.34 11.67 -3.44
N ASN A 158 -23.83 11.04 -2.38
CA ASN A 158 -23.99 11.65 -1.05
C ASN A 158 -22.85 11.28 -0.08
N GLY A 159 -21.80 10.62 -0.59
CA GLY A 159 -20.65 10.16 0.18
C GLY A 159 -20.78 8.73 0.73
N TRP A 160 -22.00 8.21 0.89
CA TRP A 160 -22.26 6.83 1.34
C TRP A 160 -22.81 5.92 0.26
N GLN A 161 -23.51 6.51 -0.70
CA GLN A 161 -24.13 5.83 -1.83
C GLN A 161 -24.06 6.73 -3.06
N VAL A 162 -23.97 6.11 -4.22
CA VAL A 162 -24.05 6.76 -5.52
C VAL A 162 -25.29 6.25 -6.23
N THR A 163 -26.18 7.16 -6.59
CA THR A 163 -27.30 6.88 -7.50
C THR A 163 -26.82 7.08 -8.93
N VAL A 164 -27.11 6.11 -9.80
CA VAL A 164 -26.71 6.16 -11.20
C VAL A 164 -27.96 6.20 -12.09
N THR A 165 -28.00 7.15 -13.01
CA THR A 165 -29.05 7.27 -14.03
C THR A 165 -28.47 7.24 -15.43
N ASP A 166 -29.33 6.98 -16.42
CA ASP A 166 -29.00 7.26 -17.82
C ASP A 166 -29.05 8.78 -18.11
N ALA A 167 -28.66 9.18 -19.32
CA ALA A 167 -28.75 10.57 -19.79
C ALA A 167 -30.18 11.14 -19.82
N ALA A 168 -31.21 10.29 -19.85
CA ALA A 168 -32.62 10.68 -19.79
C ALA A 168 -33.18 10.73 -18.35
N GLY A 169 -32.34 10.49 -17.34
CA GLY A 169 -32.72 10.49 -15.93
C GLY A 169 -33.38 9.20 -15.44
N ARG A 170 -33.41 8.12 -16.24
CA ARG A 170 -33.95 6.82 -15.79
C ARG A 170 -32.96 6.16 -14.82
N PRO A 171 -33.44 5.61 -13.68
CA PRO A 171 -32.57 4.99 -12.69
C PRO A 171 -31.98 3.68 -13.23
N LEU A 172 -30.65 3.58 -13.21
CA LEU A 172 -29.90 2.36 -13.53
C LEU A 172 -29.60 1.53 -12.28
N GLY A 173 -29.52 2.18 -11.11
CA GLY A 173 -29.32 1.51 -9.84
C GLY A 173 -28.53 2.37 -8.86
N THR A 174 -28.02 1.73 -7.81
CA THR A 174 -27.24 2.41 -6.77
C THR A 174 -26.01 1.61 -6.37
N LEU A 175 -24.94 2.32 -6.01
CA LEU A 175 -23.66 1.74 -5.56
C LEU A 175 -23.39 2.18 -4.13
N GLY A 176 -23.17 1.24 -3.21
CA GLY A 176 -22.84 1.53 -1.81
C GLY A 176 -21.34 1.70 -1.60
N ARG A 177 -20.94 2.60 -0.69
CA ARG A 177 -19.53 2.82 -0.34
C ARG A 177 -18.92 1.55 0.24
N VAL A 178 -17.70 1.23 -0.19
CA VAL A 178 -16.91 0.14 0.38
C VAL A 178 -15.57 0.67 0.88
N ARG A 179 -15.05 0.06 1.94
CA ARG A 179 -13.69 0.30 2.43
C ARG A 179 -12.94 -1.02 2.36
N ARG A 180 -11.85 -1.04 1.60
CA ARG A 180 -10.94 -2.18 1.55
C ARG A 180 -9.81 -1.95 2.55
N ALA A 181 -9.46 -3.02 3.25
CA ALA A 181 -8.28 -3.07 4.11
C ALA A 181 -7.53 -4.38 3.82
N SER A 182 -6.21 -4.32 3.89
CA SER A 182 -5.40 -5.54 3.83
C SER A 182 -5.71 -6.40 5.06
N ARG A 183 -5.82 -7.72 4.88
CA ARG A 183 -5.92 -8.67 5.99
C ARG A 183 -4.66 -8.68 6.89
N PHE A 184 -3.55 -8.15 6.39
CA PHE A 184 -2.29 -8.04 7.12
C PHE A 184 -2.05 -6.62 7.68
N LEU A 185 -3.03 -5.72 7.56
CA LEU A 185 -2.92 -4.38 8.13
C LEU A 185 -2.80 -4.47 9.66
N GLY A 186 -1.75 -3.91 10.22
CA GLY A 186 -1.42 -3.98 11.64
C GLY A 186 -0.94 -5.36 12.10
N ALA A 187 -0.53 -6.24 11.19
CA ALA A 187 -0.05 -7.57 11.57
C ALA A 187 1.15 -7.46 12.52
N CYS A 188 1.11 -8.22 13.61
CA CYS A 188 2.22 -8.27 14.55
C CYS A 188 3.47 -8.86 13.90
N PRO A 189 4.67 -8.41 14.30
CA PRO A 189 5.89 -9.07 13.87
C PRO A 189 5.86 -10.52 14.35
N PRO A 190 6.28 -11.47 13.50
CA PRO A 190 6.55 -12.83 13.96
C PRO A 190 7.66 -12.82 15.02
N GLN A 191 7.69 -13.83 15.89
CA GLN A 191 8.59 -13.87 17.06
C GLN A 191 10.09 -13.78 16.71
N CYS A 192 10.49 -14.23 15.51
CA CYS A 192 11.85 -14.12 15.00
C CYS A 192 12.05 -12.96 14.00
N GLY A 193 11.07 -12.06 13.89
CA GLY A 193 11.13 -10.89 13.03
C GLY A 193 12.01 -9.80 13.62
N ILE A 194 12.81 -9.15 12.77
CA ILE A 194 13.50 -7.90 13.08
C ILE A 194 12.50 -6.76 12.87
N VAL A 195 12.34 -5.94 13.90
CA VAL A 195 11.49 -4.76 13.85
C VAL A 195 12.31 -3.60 13.28
N LEU A 196 12.02 -3.20 12.04
CA LEU A 196 12.69 -2.06 11.42
C LEU A 196 12.15 -0.73 11.94
N PHE A 197 10.85 -0.66 12.17
CA PHE A 197 10.19 0.52 12.73
C PHE A 197 8.91 0.09 13.45
N ASN A 198 8.58 0.69 14.59
CA ASN A 198 7.35 0.43 15.33
C ASN A 198 6.55 1.71 15.66
N GLY A 199 6.98 2.86 15.11
CA GLY A 199 6.43 4.18 15.46
C GLY A 199 7.36 5.02 16.33
N ARG A 200 8.41 4.45 16.93
CA ARG A 200 9.35 5.17 17.81
C ARG A 200 10.80 4.81 17.56
N GLU A 201 11.10 3.52 17.52
CA GLU A 201 12.48 3.04 17.40
C GLU A 201 12.95 3.05 15.95
N THR A 202 14.17 3.55 15.73
CA THR A 202 14.80 3.70 14.40
C THR A 202 16.21 3.12 14.34
N SER A 203 16.62 2.32 15.34
CA SER A 203 17.97 1.77 15.48
C SER A 203 18.40 0.90 14.29
N GLU A 204 17.45 0.28 13.60
CA GLU A 204 17.69 -0.55 12.41
C GLU A 204 17.70 0.24 11.10
N LEU A 205 17.53 1.58 11.13
CA LEU A 205 17.41 2.44 9.96
C LEU A 205 18.34 3.67 10.02
N HIS A 206 18.92 4.04 8.87
CA HIS A 206 19.62 5.30 8.65
C HIS A 206 18.69 6.36 8.04
N ASN A 207 19.07 7.64 8.19
CA ASN A 207 18.39 8.79 7.57
C ASN A 207 16.90 8.92 7.93
N THR A 208 16.51 8.44 9.11
CA THR A 208 15.10 8.45 9.53
C THR A 208 14.60 9.83 9.91
N ARG A 209 13.39 10.16 9.47
CA ARG A 209 12.61 11.29 9.97
C ARG A 209 11.23 10.79 10.38
N ILE A 210 10.77 11.20 11.57
CA ILE A 210 9.46 10.82 12.10
C ILE A 210 8.57 12.07 12.12
N THR A 211 7.35 11.94 11.61
CA THR A 211 6.34 12.99 11.66
C THR A 211 5.77 13.17 13.07
N ALA A 212 5.10 14.29 13.33
CA ALA A 212 4.42 14.52 14.61
C ALA A 212 3.36 13.46 14.95
N ASP A 213 2.75 12.82 13.94
CA ASP A 213 1.80 11.71 14.09
C ASP A 213 2.47 10.31 14.21
N GLY A 214 3.79 10.25 14.37
CA GLY A 214 4.51 9.00 14.65
C GLY A 214 4.70 8.09 13.43
N LEU A 215 4.77 8.67 12.23
CA LEU A 215 5.01 7.95 10.98
C LEU A 215 6.44 8.17 10.50
N LEU A 216 7.03 7.12 9.97
CA LEU A 216 8.33 7.20 9.31
C LEU A 216 8.16 7.86 7.93
N GLN A 217 8.89 8.94 7.69
CA GLN A 217 8.96 9.56 6.37
C GLN A 217 9.88 8.75 5.43
N VAL A 218 9.65 8.91 4.13
CA VAL A 218 10.46 8.30 3.07
C VAL A 218 11.93 8.78 3.13
N GLY A 219 12.83 8.01 2.51
CA GLY A 219 14.26 8.35 2.42
C GLY A 219 15.14 7.71 3.50
N CYS A 220 14.71 6.58 4.07
CA CYS A 220 15.51 5.80 5.01
C CYS A 220 16.03 4.50 4.37
N GLU A 221 17.11 3.97 4.93
CA GLU A 221 17.70 2.69 4.52
C GLU A 221 17.96 1.82 5.75
N THR A 222 17.92 0.49 5.60
CA THR A 222 18.32 -0.42 6.67
C THR A 222 19.81 -0.30 6.99
N THR A 223 20.15 -0.37 8.29
CA THR A 223 21.56 -0.36 8.73
C THR A 223 22.34 -1.62 8.34
N ARG A 224 21.64 -2.69 7.96
CA ARG A 224 22.20 -3.99 7.61
C ARG A 224 21.81 -4.36 6.19
N SER A 225 22.63 -5.19 5.57
CA SER A 225 22.28 -5.83 4.31
C SER A 225 21.57 -7.16 4.55
N TYR A 226 20.57 -7.46 3.73
CA TYR A 226 19.82 -8.72 3.78
C TYR A 226 19.94 -9.47 2.45
N ARG A 227 20.05 -10.80 2.55
CA ARG A 227 20.00 -11.69 1.39
C ARG A 227 18.56 -12.12 1.14
N ASP A 228 18.16 -13.24 1.73
CA ASP A 228 16.81 -13.78 1.60
C ASP A 228 15.98 -13.34 2.80
N PHE A 229 14.83 -12.71 2.54
CA PHE A 229 13.97 -12.17 3.59
C PHE A 229 12.50 -12.16 3.17
N LEU A 230 11.62 -12.10 4.16
CA LEU A 230 10.24 -11.66 3.98
C LEU A 230 10.09 -10.29 4.62
N LEU A 231 9.57 -9.32 3.87
CA LEU A 231 9.39 -7.94 4.31
C LEU A 231 7.91 -7.59 4.40
N HIS A 232 7.48 -7.06 5.54
CA HIS A 232 6.18 -6.44 5.74
C HIS A 232 6.34 -4.93 5.87
N VAL A 233 5.74 -4.18 4.95
CA VAL A 233 5.72 -2.71 4.95
C VAL A 233 4.27 -2.25 4.84
N GLU A 234 3.89 -1.34 5.73
CA GLU A 234 2.65 -0.57 5.61
C GLU A 234 2.99 0.86 5.22
N PHE A 235 2.29 1.38 4.22
CA PHE A 235 2.53 2.71 3.70
C PHE A 235 1.22 3.48 3.53
N ARG A 236 1.35 4.81 3.56
CA ARG A 236 0.26 5.76 3.31
C ARG A 236 0.76 6.79 2.30
N THR A 237 0.22 6.77 1.09
CA THR A 237 0.52 7.79 0.09
C THR A 237 -0.14 9.12 0.50
N PRO A 238 0.50 10.27 0.22
CA PRO A 238 -0.12 11.57 0.43
C PRO A 238 -1.30 11.77 -0.53
N LEU A 239 -2.33 12.48 -0.08
CA LEU A 239 -3.45 12.85 -0.94
C LEU A 239 -3.05 14.03 -1.83
N MET A 240 -2.82 13.76 -3.12
CA MET A 240 -2.32 14.74 -4.09
C MET A 240 -3.31 14.91 -5.26
N PRO A 241 -4.47 15.55 -5.04
CA PRO A 241 -5.57 15.54 -6.00
C PRO A 241 -5.25 16.28 -7.31
N ALA A 242 -4.28 17.21 -7.31
CA ALA A 242 -3.83 17.92 -8.51
C ALA A 242 -2.73 17.17 -9.29
N ALA A 243 -2.07 16.17 -8.68
CA ALA A 243 -0.97 15.44 -9.31
C ALA A 243 -1.46 14.23 -10.11
N ARG A 244 -0.74 13.84 -11.16
CA ARG A 244 -1.07 12.68 -12.02
C ARG A 244 0.15 11.82 -12.27
N GLY A 245 -0.10 10.56 -12.64
CA GLY A 245 0.93 9.59 -13.00
C GLY A 245 2.05 9.50 -11.94
N GLN A 246 3.29 9.50 -12.40
CA GLN A 246 4.49 9.38 -11.56
C GLN A 246 4.69 10.53 -10.57
N ALA A 247 3.96 11.65 -10.68
CA ALA A 247 4.03 12.74 -9.72
C ALA A 247 3.06 12.54 -8.52
N ARG A 248 2.19 11.54 -8.57
CA ARG A 248 1.12 11.34 -7.58
C ARG A 248 1.50 10.27 -6.56
N GLY A 249 2.05 10.71 -5.42
CA GLY A 249 2.35 9.83 -4.29
C GLY A 249 3.39 8.75 -4.62
N ASN A 250 4.42 9.12 -5.37
CA ASN A 250 5.48 8.22 -5.82
C ASN A 250 6.51 7.95 -4.72
N SER A 251 6.83 6.67 -4.54
CA SER A 251 7.88 6.16 -3.66
C SER A 251 8.24 4.73 -4.13
N GLY A 252 9.20 4.09 -3.47
CA GLY A 252 9.48 2.68 -3.70
C GLY A 252 10.11 2.00 -2.51
N VAL A 253 10.09 0.67 -2.52
CA VAL A 253 10.89 -0.18 -1.64
C VAL A 253 11.98 -0.80 -2.49
N TYR A 254 13.22 -0.38 -2.27
CA TYR A 254 14.37 -0.89 -3.00
C TYR A 254 14.92 -2.14 -2.31
N LEU A 255 14.70 -3.30 -2.93
CA LEU A 255 15.24 -4.56 -2.46
C LEU A 255 16.73 -4.61 -2.82
N GLN A 256 17.58 -4.69 -1.78
CA GLN A 256 19.05 -4.75 -1.90
C GLN A 256 19.64 -3.57 -2.68
N GLY A 257 18.97 -2.41 -2.68
CA GLY A 257 19.39 -1.23 -3.42
C GLY A 257 19.39 -1.38 -4.95
N ARG A 258 18.70 -2.40 -5.49
CA ARG A 258 18.75 -2.73 -6.93
C ARG A 258 17.39 -2.86 -7.59
N TYR A 259 16.43 -3.49 -6.90
CA TYR A 259 15.14 -3.82 -7.49
C TYR A 259 14.05 -3.06 -6.74
N GLU A 260 13.38 -2.15 -7.44
CA GLU A 260 12.32 -1.35 -6.85
C GLU A 260 10.98 -2.09 -6.91
N VAL A 261 10.33 -2.21 -5.76
CA VAL A 261 8.90 -2.47 -5.67
C VAL A 261 8.19 -1.12 -5.57
N GLN A 262 7.53 -0.73 -6.66
CA GLN A 262 6.88 0.58 -6.78
C GLN A 262 5.79 0.78 -5.73
N ILE A 263 5.80 1.96 -5.12
CA ILE A 263 4.67 2.52 -4.37
C ILE A 263 4.16 3.74 -5.15
N LEU A 264 2.89 3.72 -5.54
CA LEU A 264 2.28 4.84 -6.27
C LEU A 264 0.81 4.95 -5.89
N ASP A 265 0.28 6.16 -5.84
CA ASP A 265 -1.17 6.36 -5.76
C ASP A 265 -1.80 6.11 -7.15
N SER A 266 -2.17 4.85 -7.38
CA SER A 266 -2.84 4.37 -8.59
C SER A 266 -4.36 4.33 -8.47
N PHE A 267 -4.93 5.08 -7.53
CA PHE A 267 -6.38 5.17 -7.36
C PHE A 267 -7.02 6.00 -8.47
N GLY A 268 -7.88 5.39 -9.30
CA GLY A 268 -8.47 6.00 -10.50
C GLY A 268 -7.87 5.47 -11.78
#